data_AF-A0A857DEW0-F1
#
_entry.id   AF-A0A857DEW0-F1
#
_cell.length_a   1.000
_cell.length_b   1.000
_cell.length_c   1.000
_cell.angle_alpha   90.00
_cell.angle_beta   90.00
_cell.angle_gamma   90.00
#
_symmetry.space_group_name_H-M   'P 1'
#
loop_
_entity.id
_entity.type
_entity.pdbx_description
1 polymer ?
#
loop_
_entity_poly.entity_id
_entity_poly.type
_entity_poly.pdbx_seq_one_letter_code
_entity_poly.pdbx_strand_id
1 'polypeptide(L)'
;MNKEKELLKEYLEKVDNIVPSDFNDDQKELAKLMLELICEKEPKQLQNAYQFIVNRIKLGFRFDSAPDIPEKDKIIVLEKDDKRSFTLNENKGRNQLIIGENYDALKALILIEGERERERERERESKLTLATI
;
A
#
# COMPACT_ATOMS: atom_id res chain seq x y z
N MET A 1 29.78 -3.51 -30.38
CA MET A 1 29.41 -3.97 -29.02
C MET A 1 28.41 -2.97 -28.48
N ASN A 2 27.20 -3.44 -28.13
CA ASN A 2 26.01 -2.60 -27.88
C ASN A 2 26.22 -1.68 -26.68
N LYS A 3 26.27 -0.38 -26.94
CA LYS A 3 26.24 0.70 -25.94
C LYS A 3 25.09 0.51 -24.94
N GLU A 4 23.99 -0.08 -25.40
CA GLU A 4 22.80 -0.38 -24.60
C GLU A 4 23.01 -1.53 -23.62
N LYS A 5 23.86 -2.51 -23.95
CA LYS A 5 24.23 -3.60 -23.03
C LYS A 5 25.15 -3.11 -21.91
N GLU A 6 26.02 -2.14 -22.20
CA GLU A 6 26.83 -1.47 -21.18
C GLU A 6 25.96 -0.61 -20.27
N LEU A 7 25.02 0.13 -20.86
CA LEU A 7 24.06 0.95 -20.14
C LEU A 7 23.13 0.11 -19.23
N LEU A 8 22.71 -1.06 -19.71
CA LEU A 8 21.93 -2.02 -18.92
C LEU A 8 22.70 -2.44 -17.67
N LYS A 9 23.98 -2.83 -17.80
CA LYS A 9 24.80 -3.22 -16.65
C LYS A 9 24.90 -2.10 -15.61
N GLU A 10 25.13 -0.87 -16.06
CA GLU A 10 25.18 0.30 -15.18
C GLU A 10 23.86 0.48 -14.40
N TYR A 11 22.71 0.28 -15.06
CA TYR A 11 21.41 0.40 -14.41
C TYR A 11 21.10 -0.73 -13.44
N LEU A 12 21.48 -1.97 -13.77
CA LEU A 12 21.32 -3.10 -12.86
C LEU A 12 22.12 -2.88 -11.57
N GLU A 13 23.37 -2.42 -11.67
CA GLU A 13 24.17 -2.07 -10.50
C GLU A 13 23.55 -0.92 -9.69
N LYS A 14 23.00 0.09 -10.35
CA LYS A 14 22.32 1.18 -9.65
C LYS A 14 21.07 0.72 -8.91
N VAL A 15 20.29 -0.21 -9.48
CA VAL A 15 19.12 -0.82 -8.82
C VAL A 15 19.55 -1.65 -7.60
N ASP A 16 20.64 -2.39 -7.71
CA ASP A 16 21.18 -3.17 -6.58
C ASP A 16 21.60 -2.32 -5.39
N ASN A 17 22.23 -1.19 -5.68
CA ASN A 17 22.73 -0.24 -4.69
C ASN A 17 21.63 0.60 -4.02
N ILE A 18 20.36 0.44 -4.41
CA ILE A 18 19.25 1.12 -3.73
C ILE A 18 19.09 0.53 -2.33
N VAL A 19 18.87 1.39 -1.33
CA VAL A 19 18.71 0.94 0.06
C VAL A 19 17.45 0.05 0.17
N PRO A 20 17.52 -1.14 0.81
CA PRO A 20 16.38 -2.05 0.93
C PRO A 20 15.13 -1.41 1.57
N SER A 21 15.31 -0.39 2.42
CA SER A 21 14.20 0.36 3.01
C SER A 21 13.39 1.15 1.99
N ASP A 22 14.00 1.57 0.88
CA ASP A 22 13.36 2.36 -0.18
C ASP A 22 12.84 1.49 -1.32
N PHE A 23 13.46 0.34 -1.54
CA PHE A 23 13.16 -0.58 -2.62
C PHE A 23 13.54 -1.99 -2.19
N ASN A 24 12.54 -2.83 -1.87
CA ASN A 24 12.78 -4.16 -1.31
C ASN A 24 13.36 -5.12 -2.37
N ASP A 25 13.78 -6.30 -1.94
CA ASP A 25 14.48 -7.25 -2.83
C ASP A 25 13.59 -7.74 -3.98
N ASP A 26 12.30 -8.00 -3.74
CA ASP A 26 11.34 -8.39 -4.79
C ASP A 26 11.16 -7.28 -5.84
N GLN A 27 11.07 -6.03 -5.39
CA GLN A 27 10.98 -4.86 -6.26
C GLN A 27 12.26 -4.67 -7.07
N LYS A 28 13.42 -4.94 -6.48
CA LYS A 28 14.72 -4.92 -7.19
C LYS A 28 14.75 -5.99 -8.28
N GLU A 29 14.38 -7.22 -7.97
CA GLU A 29 14.34 -8.30 -8.97
C GLU A 29 13.38 -7.98 -10.12
N LEU A 30 12.18 -7.50 -9.80
CA LEU A 30 11.21 -7.09 -10.82
C LEU A 30 11.74 -5.94 -11.69
N ALA A 31 12.39 -4.94 -11.09
CA ALA A 31 12.99 -3.82 -11.82
C ALA A 31 14.10 -4.29 -12.78
N LYS A 32 14.96 -5.20 -12.33
CA LYS A 32 16.01 -5.79 -13.19
C LYS A 32 15.39 -6.54 -14.38
N LEU A 33 14.40 -7.39 -14.12
CA LEU A 33 13.69 -8.13 -15.16
C LEU A 33 13.06 -7.18 -16.20
N MET A 34 12.43 -6.10 -15.74
CA MET A 34 11.86 -5.08 -16.65
C MET A 34 12.93 -4.41 -17.51
N LEU A 35 14.08 -4.04 -16.93
CA LEU A 35 15.19 -3.42 -17.67
C LEU A 35 15.79 -4.36 -18.70
N GLU A 36 15.95 -5.64 -18.37
CA GLU A 36 16.43 -6.67 -19.30
C GLU A 36 15.47 -6.84 -20.48
N LEU A 37 14.17 -7.03 -20.21
CA LEU A 37 13.15 -7.19 -21.25
C LEU A 37 13.04 -5.97 -22.17
N ILE A 38 13.17 -4.76 -21.62
CA ILE A 38 13.14 -3.52 -22.40
C ILE A 38 14.42 -3.38 -23.22
N CYS A 39 15.59 -3.74 -22.68
CA CYS A 39 16.83 -3.72 -23.45
C CYS A 39 16.78 -4.67 -24.66
N GLU A 40 16.08 -5.81 -24.52
CA GLU A 40 15.88 -6.77 -25.61
C GLU A 40 14.87 -6.29 -26.65
N LYS A 41 13.71 -5.80 -26.22
CA LYS A 41 12.58 -5.46 -27.11
C LYS A 41 12.67 -4.05 -27.67
N GLU A 42 12.99 -3.08 -26.82
CA GLU A 42 12.98 -1.64 -27.13
C GLU A 42 14.18 -0.91 -26.49
N PRO A 43 15.43 -1.19 -26.94
CA PRO A 43 16.65 -0.68 -26.31
C PRO A 43 16.70 0.86 -26.19
N LYS A 44 16.03 1.58 -27.09
CA LYS A 44 15.94 3.05 -27.06
C LYS A 44 15.15 3.57 -25.85
N GLN A 45 14.26 2.76 -25.27
CA GLN A 45 13.45 3.12 -24.11
C GLN A 45 14.14 2.81 -22.78
N LEU A 46 15.30 2.13 -22.79
CA LEU A 46 15.97 1.68 -21.58
C LEU A 46 16.24 2.83 -20.58
N GLN A 47 16.71 3.97 -21.09
CA GLN A 47 16.94 5.19 -20.29
C GLN A 47 15.65 5.73 -19.65
N ASN A 48 14.55 5.72 -20.40
CA ASN A 48 13.25 6.22 -19.94
C ASN A 48 12.66 5.27 -18.88
N ALA A 49 12.78 3.95 -19.09
CA ALA A 49 12.34 2.93 -18.16
C ALA A 49 13.08 3.03 -16.83
N TYR A 50 14.41 3.17 -16.86
CA TYR A 50 15.20 3.37 -15.66
C TYR A 50 14.80 4.66 -14.91
N GLN A 51 14.63 5.77 -15.63
CA GLN A 51 14.17 7.04 -15.01
C GLN A 51 12.80 6.88 -14.36
N PHE A 52 11.89 6.14 -14.98
CA PHE A 52 10.57 5.86 -14.41
C PHE A 52 10.66 5.08 -13.09
N ILE A 53 11.47 4.01 -13.04
CA ILE A 53 11.69 3.20 -11.84
C ILE A 53 12.27 4.06 -10.70
N VAL A 54 13.30 4.86 -10.99
CA VAL A 54 13.92 5.73 -9.98
C VAL A 54 12.97 6.82 -9.49
N ASN A 55 12.18 7.41 -10.39
CA ASN A 55 11.20 8.43 -10.01
C ASN A 55 10.08 7.85 -9.13
N ARG A 56 9.68 6.60 -9.34
CA ARG A 56 8.74 5.90 -8.44
C ARG A 56 9.26 5.79 -7.01
N ILE A 57 10.54 5.48 -6.85
CA ILE A 57 11.21 5.41 -5.55
C ILE A 57 11.23 6.78 -4.88
N LYS A 58 11.57 7.84 -5.63
CA LYS A 58 11.59 9.22 -5.13
C LYS A 58 10.21 9.75 -4.73
N LEU A 59 9.16 9.31 -5.42
CA LEU A 59 7.77 9.68 -5.11
C LEU A 59 7.21 8.90 -3.92
N GLY A 60 8.01 8.05 -3.28
CA GLY A 60 7.59 7.25 -2.11
C GLY A 60 6.58 6.17 -2.47
N PHE A 61 6.51 5.77 -3.74
CA PHE A 61 5.57 4.75 -4.19
C PHE A 61 6.17 3.36 -3.89
N ARG A 62 6.23 3.04 -2.61
CA ARG A 62 6.53 1.70 -2.12
C ARG A 62 5.29 0.85 -2.31
N PHE A 63 5.41 -0.28 -3.00
CA PHE A 63 4.45 -1.34 -2.74
C PHE A 63 4.85 -1.88 -1.38
N ASP A 64 4.11 -1.53 -0.33
CA ASP A 64 4.22 -2.30 0.90
C ASP A 64 4.00 -3.76 0.50
N SER A 65 4.85 -4.64 1.04
CA SER A 65 4.58 -6.07 0.97
C SER A 65 3.17 -6.25 1.51
N ALA A 66 2.22 -6.61 0.65
CA ALA A 66 0.99 -7.20 1.14
C ALA A 66 1.44 -8.35 2.04
N PRO A 67 0.98 -8.44 3.30
CA PRO A 67 1.20 -9.66 4.05
C PRO A 67 0.57 -10.76 3.20
N ASP A 68 1.40 -11.66 2.67
CA ASP A 68 0.92 -12.92 2.12
C ASP A 68 0.09 -13.53 3.24
N ILE A 69 -1.24 -13.53 3.10
CA ILE A 69 -2.13 -14.13 4.08
C ILE A 69 -1.76 -15.61 4.06
N PRO A 70 -1.03 -16.13 5.08
CA PRO A 70 -0.36 -17.41 4.92
C PRO A 70 -1.37 -18.56 4.80
N GLU A 71 -2.59 -18.34 5.28
CA GLU A 71 -3.62 -19.36 5.42
C GLU A 71 -5.00 -18.73 5.14
N LYS A 72 -5.71 -19.27 4.14
CA LYS A 72 -7.08 -18.87 3.76
C LYS A 72 -8.14 -19.08 4.85
N ASP A 73 -7.76 -19.72 5.97
CA ASP A 73 -8.64 -20.15 7.05
C ASP A 73 -8.52 -19.31 8.34
N LYS A 74 -7.85 -18.15 8.28
CA LYS A 74 -7.67 -17.28 9.45
C LYS A 74 -8.65 -16.11 9.46
N ILE A 75 -9.36 -15.95 10.58
CA ILE A 75 -10.16 -14.77 10.90
C ILE A 75 -9.22 -13.74 11.53
N ILE A 76 -9.07 -12.58 10.88
CA ILE A 76 -8.29 -11.45 11.41
C ILE A 76 -9.22 -10.60 12.27
N VAL A 77 -8.91 -10.47 13.56
CA VAL A 77 -9.63 -9.59 14.48
C VAL A 77 -8.82 -8.31 14.63
N LEU A 78 -9.42 -7.18 14.28
CA LEU A 78 -8.84 -5.85 14.47
C LEU A 78 -9.27 -5.30 15.83
N GLU A 79 -8.30 -5.01 16.70
CA GLU A 79 -8.53 -4.34 17.97
C GLU A 79 -8.05 -2.89 17.89
N LYS A 80 -8.84 -1.96 18.43
CA LYS A 80 -8.53 -0.54 18.42
C LYS A 80 -7.41 -0.25 19.41
N ASP A 81 -6.26 0.21 18.91
CA ASP A 81 -5.19 0.75 19.76
C ASP A 81 -5.41 2.25 19.98
N ASP A 82 -5.91 2.62 21.16
CA ASP A 82 -6.14 4.01 21.54
C ASP A 82 -4.86 4.86 21.56
N LYS A 83 -3.68 4.26 21.76
CA LYS A 83 -2.39 4.98 21.76
C LYS A 83 -1.91 5.32 20.35
N ARG A 84 -2.39 4.58 19.35
CA ARG A 84 -2.06 4.76 17.92
C ARG A 84 -3.23 5.28 17.10
N SER A 85 -4.34 5.61 17.75
CA SER A 85 -5.53 6.16 17.11
C SER A 85 -5.31 7.61 16.72
N PHE A 86 -5.60 7.96 15.47
CA PHE A 86 -5.54 9.35 15.01
C PHE A 86 -6.73 10.13 15.57
N THR A 87 -6.48 11.24 16.26
CA THR A 87 -7.51 12.23 16.57
C THR A 87 -7.80 13.06 15.32
N LEU A 88 -9.04 12.99 14.82
CA LEU A 88 -9.51 13.57 13.56
C LEU A 88 -9.31 15.11 13.40
N ASN A 89 -8.88 15.79 14.46
CA ASN A 89 -8.81 17.25 14.54
C ASN A 89 -7.46 17.88 14.14
N GLU A 90 -6.46 17.09 13.74
CA GLU A 90 -5.13 17.63 13.37
C GLU A 90 -4.82 17.47 11.88
N ASN A 91 -5.76 17.87 11.02
CA ASN A 91 -5.51 17.99 9.59
C ASN A 91 -4.79 19.29 9.23
N LYS A 92 -3.46 19.31 9.37
CA LYS A 92 -2.57 20.23 8.63
C LYS A 92 -1.30 19.50 8.18
N GLY A 93 -1.40 18.65 7.17
CA GLY A 93 -0.20 18.04 6.60
C GLY A 93 -0.43 17.09 5.44
N ARG A 94 -0.62 17.68 4.24
CA ARG A 94 -0.24 17.19 2.90
C ARG A 94 -0.49 15.70 2.56
N ASN A 95 -1.46 15.49 1.66
CA ASN A 95 -1.56 14.38 0.70
C ASN A 95 -1.29 12.99 1.28
N GLN A 96 -2.23 12.48 2.08
CA GLN A 96 -2.30 11.04 2.34
C GLN A 96 -2.95 10.34 1.14
N LEU A 97 -2.11 9.68 0.34
CA LEU A 97 -2.56 8.75 -0.68
C LEU A 97 -3.13 7.51 0.03
N ILE A 98 -4.44 7.31 -0.03
CA ILE A 98 -5.12 6.13 0.52
C ILE A 98 -5.04 5.03 -0.54
N ILE A 99 -4.15 4.05 -0.35
CA ILE A 99 -3.99 2.87 -1.23
C ILE A 99 -5.00 1.79 -0.81
N GLY A 100 -5.50 1.01 -1.78
CA GLY A 100 -6.73 0.20 -1.73
C GLY A 100 -6.97 -0.74 -0.55
N GLU A 101 -5.96 -1.21 0.19
CA GLU A 101 -6.20 -2.01 1.41
C GLU A 101 -6.88 -1.20 2.52
N ASN A 102 -6.54 0.09 2.64
CA ASN A 102 -7.28 0.99 3.54
C ASN A 102 -8.70 1.27 3.05
N TYR A 103 -9.01 1.06 1.76
CA TYR A 103 -10.37 1.23 1.25
C TYR A 103 -11.26 0.05 1.65
N ASP A 104 -10.75 -1.19 1.58
CA ASP A 104 -11.49 -2.37 2.03
C ASP A 104 -11.57 -2.42 3.57
N ALA A 105 -10.50 -2.04 4.27
CA ALA A 105 -10.54 -1.85 5.72
C ALA A 105 -11.52 -0.73 6.12
N LEU A 106 -11.55 0.40 5.39
CA LEU A 106 -12.51 1.47 5.63
C LEU A 106 -13.94 1.03 5.35
N LYS A 107 -14.20 0.26 4.28
CA LYS A 107 -15.53 -0.32 4.01
C LYS A 107 -15.98 -1.24 5.14
N ALA A 108 -15.09 -2.10 5.63
CA ALA A 108 -15.37 -2.97 6.76
C ALA A 108 -15.66 -2.16 8.04
N LEU A 109 -14.88 -1.10 8.31
CA LEU A 109 -15.10 -0.22 9.46
C LEU A 109 -16.41 0.57 9.35
N ILE A 110 -16.77 1.07 8.17
CA ILE A 110 -18.05 1.76 7.92
C ILE A 110 -19.22 0.79 8.17
N LEU A 111 -19.11 -0.46 7.71
CA LEU A 111 -20.13 -1.48 7.94
C LEU A 111 -20.29 -1.80 9.43
N ILE A 112 -19.18 -2.00 10.15
CA ILE A 112 -19.17 -2.30 11.59
C ILE A 112 -19.76 -1.14 12.40
N GLU A 113 -19.37 0.11 12.11
CA GLU A 113 -19.89 1.27 12.83
C GLU A 113 -21.39 1.50 12.55
N GLY A 114 -21.84 1.25 11.31
CA GLY A 114 -23.27 1.29 10.98
C GLY A 114 -24.09 0.22 11.72
N GLU A 115 -23.54 -0.98 11.93
CA GLU A 115 -24.18 -2.01 12.77
C GLU A 115 -24.23 -1.63 14.24
N ARG A 116 -23.15 -1.08 14.78
CA ARG A 116 -23.09 -0.56 16.16
C ARG A 116 -24.07 0.57 16.40
N GLU A 117 -24.29 1.44 15.41
CA GLU A 117 -25.29 2.51 15.52
C GLU A 117 -26.71 1.96 15.52
N ARG A 118 -27.03 1.00 14.65
CA ARG A 118 -28.33 0.29 14.66
C ARG A 118 -28.60 -0.47 15.96
N GLU A 119 -27.57 -1.06 16.57
CA GLU A 119 -27.69 -1.73 17.87
C GLU A 119 -27.97 -0.72 19.00
N ARG A 120 -27.25 0.42 19.01
CA ARG A 120 -27.50 1.52 19.96
C ARG A 120 -28.90 2.12 19.81
N GLU A 121 -29.42 2.24 18.59
CA GLU A 121 -30.81 2.69 18.36
C GLU A 121 -31.83 1.68 18.90
N ARG A 122 -31.66 0.38 18.61
CA ARG A 122 -32.54 -0.68 19.15
C ARG A 122 -32.53 -0.73 20.67
N GLU A 123 -31.37 -0.55 21.30
CA GLU A 123 -31.27 -0.46 22.76
C GLU A 123 -32.00 0.77 23.32
N ARG A 124 -31.94 1.92 22.62
CA ARG A 124 -32.66 3.13 23.03
C ARG A 124 -34.17 2.94 22.91
N GLU A 125 -34.65 2.35 21.83
CA GLU A 125 -36.08 2.04 21.61
C GLU A 125 -36.62 1.03 22.64
N SER A 126 -35.83 0.01 22.96
CA SER A 126 -36.16 -0.99 23.99
C SER A 126 -36.24 -0.37 25.39
N LYS A 127 -35.35 0.58 25.70
CA LYS A 127 -35.39 1.34 26.97
C LYS A 127 -36.57 2.30 27.04
N LEU A 128 -36.95 2.92 25.91
CA LEU A 128 -38.09 3.82 25.84
C LEU A 128 -39.43 3.08 26.03
N THR A 129 -39.56 1.91 25.41
CA THR A 129 -40.76 1.06 25.54
C THR A 129 -40.93 0.50 26.95
N LEU A 130 -39.85 0.12 27.64
CA LEU A 130 -39.89 -0.28 29.05
C LEU A 130 -40.21 0.87 30.02
N ALA A 131 -39.90 2.12 29.66
CA ALA A 131 -40.20 3.29 30.49
C ALA A 131 -41.65 3.80 30.33
N THR A 132 -42.43 3.24 29.40
CA THR A 132 -43.80 3.66 29.07
C THR A 132 -44.88 2.71 29.64
N ILE A 133 -44.47 1.63 30.32
CA ILE A 133 -45.34 0.68 31.06
C ILE A 133 -45.24 0.98 32.55
#